data_AF-A0A9J6E3T4-F1
#
_entry.id   AF-A0A9J6E3T4-F1
#
_cell.length_a   1.000
_cell.length_b   1.000
_cell.length_c   1.000
_cell.angle_alpha   90.00
_cell.angle_beta   90.00
_cell.angle_gamma   90.00
#
_symmetry.space_group_name_H-M   'P 1'
#
loop_
_entity.id
_entity.type
_entity.pdbx_description
1 polymer ?
#
loop_
_entity_poly.entity_id
_entity_poly.type
_entity_poly.pdbx_seq_one_letter_code
_entity_poly.pdbx_strand_id
1 'polypeptide(L)'
;MRASSIVVLRTKNRRVVIILDNTSGHVALDNLTAVKLAFLPPNTTAIAQPLGQGIIRAVKQLYKKNLLRRFLLTIECGKLLFIDLIGTIHLLEYSWQHVEGTKVRNCFKRAGFSVCAGDADDVSDTIDLTFDIVDEACKTLLAEVLERQGVTEGIFFPNFRDADSDVQTSPDMSDEAIVASVVEVSPNDSDEDDMESNNTGDLGPTVAEAAHCISVMQVFAEKRGLA
;
A
#
# COMPACT_ATOMS: atom_id res chain seq x y z
N MET A 1 6.33 15.56 -3.86
CA MET A 1 5.37 16.61 -4.30
C MET A 1 6.11 17.95 -4.31
N ARG A 2 6.25 18.64 -5.46
CA ARG A 2 6.82 19.99 -5.48
C ARG A 2 5.76 21.00 -5.02
N ALA A 3 6.14 22.01 -4.24
CA ALA A 3 5.23 23.07 -3.75
C ALA A 3 4.39 23.73 -4.87
N SER A 4 4.89 23.74 -6.12
CA SER A 4 4.13 24.23 -7.28
C SER A 4 2.86 23.43 -7.58
N SER A 5 2.81 22.13 -7.29
CA SER A 5 1.65 21.29 -7.63
C SER A 5 0.44 21.53 -6.72
N ILE A 6 0.66 21.78 -5.42
CA ILE A 6 -0.45 22.06 -4.48
C ILE A 6 -1.03 23.46 -4.69
N VAL A 7 -0.19 24.43 -5.08
CA VAL A 7 -0.63 25.77 -5.47
C VAL A 7 -1.52 25.70 -6.72
N VAL A 8 -1.16 24.88 -7.71
CA VAL A 8 -1.98 24.65 -8.92
C VAL A 8 -3.33 23.99 -8.61
N LEU A 9 -3.39 23.06 -7.65
CA LEU A 9 -4.68 22.47 -7.22
C LEU A 9 -5.59 23.52 -6.60
N ARG A 10 -5.05 24.39 -5.72
CA ARG A 10 -5.79 25.47 -5.08
C ARG A 10 -6.33 26.48 -6.09
N THR A 11 -5.49 26.96 -7.00
CA THR A 11 -5.90 27.98 -7.99
C THR A 11 -6.93 27.45 -8.98
N LYS A 12 -6.98 26.13 -9.21
CA LYS A 12 -8.00 25.48 -10.04
C LYS A 12 -9.22 24.99 -9.25
N ASN A 13 -9.32 25.32 -7.96
CA ASN A 13 -10.37 24.84 -7.04
C ASN A 13 -10.56 23.30 -7.07
N ARG A 14 -9.47 22.55 -7.28
CA ARG A 14 -9.47 21.09 -7.33
C ARG A 14 -9.07 20.54 -5.96
N ARG A 15 -9.92 19.65 -5.42
CA ARG A 15 -9.62 18.89 -4.21
C ARG A 15 -9.20 17.47 -4.58
N VAL A 16 -8.17 16.95 -3.92
CA VAL A 16 -7.64 15.60 -4.16
C VAL A 16 -7.65 14.82 -2.86
N VAL A 17 -7.96 13.52 -2.94
CA VAL A 17 -7.80 12.57 -1.83
C VAL A 17 -6.56 11.72 -2.12
N ILE A 18 -5.68 11.58 -1.13
CA ILE A 18 -4.59 10.61 -1.16
C ILE A 18 -4.96 9.47 -0.23
N ILE A 19 -4.93 8.26 -0.76
CA ILE A 19 -5.27 7.03 -0.04
C ILE A 19 -3.98 6.37 0.42
N LEU A 20 -3.88 6.12 1.72
CA LEU A 20 -2.69 5.61 2.37
C LEU A 20 -3.02 4.30 3.10
N ASP A 21 -2.05 3.39 3.17
CA ASP A 21 -2.13 2.27 4.14
C ASP A 21 -1.76 2.77 5.55
N ASN A 22 -1.78 1.86 6.52
CA ASN A 22 -1.49 2.18 7.93
C ASN A 22 -0.03 1.93 8.31
N THR A 23 0.91 2.02 7.37
CA THR A 23 2.34 1.90 7.67
C THR A 23 2.79 3.02 8.62
N SER A 24 3.65 2.71 9.59
CA SER A 24 4.15 3.64 10.61
C SER A 24 4.82 4.92 10.06
N GLY A 25 5.30 4.90 8.82
CA GLY A 25 5.83 6.07 8.13
C GLY A 25 4.76 7.05 7.62
N HIS A 26 3.48 6.68 7.66
CA HIS A 26 2.37 7.54 7.24
C HIS A 26 1.78 8.26 8.45
N VAL A 27 2.06 9.55 8.53
CA VAL A 27 1.58 10.42 9.62
C VAL A 27 0.40 11.24 9.13
N ALA A 28 -0.66 11.30 9.93
CA ALA A 28 -1.78 12.21 9.68
C ALA A 28 -1.28 13.66 9.74
N LEU A 29 -1.53 14.42 8.67
CA LEU A 29 -1.18 15.82 8.60
C LEU A 29 -2.45 16.66 8.66
N ASP A 30 -2.51 17.52 9.66
CA ASP A 30 -3.57 18.51 9.79
C ASP A 30 -3.28 19.75 8.92
N ASN A 31 -4.31 20.54 8.64
CA ASN A 31 -4.22 21.83 7.94
C ASN A 31 -3.87 21.76 6.44
N LEU A 32 -4.11 20.63 5.78
CA LEU A 32 -4.03 20.54 4.32
C LEU A 32 -5.25 21.22 3.66
N THR A 33 -5.01 22.16 2.75
CA THR A 33 -6.08 23.03 2.21
C THR A 33 -6.75 22.52 0.94
N ALA A 34 -6.09 21.65 0.19
CA ALA A 34 -6.58 21.10 -1.09
C ALA A 34 -6.40 19.59 -1.23
N VAL A 35 -5.80 18.97 -0.21
CA VAL A 35 -5.51 17.53 -0.16
C VAL A 35 -6.16 17.00 1.10
N LYS A 36 -6.91 15.90 0.98
CA LYS A 36 -7.39 15.11 2.12
C LYS A 36 -6.60 13.81 2.15
N LEU A 37 -6.04 13.46 3.31
CA LEU A 37 -5.49 12.11 3.52
C LEU A 37 -6.63 11.20 3.99
N ALA A 38 -6.72 10.01 3.40
CA ALA A 38 -7.66 8.97 3.79
C ALA A 38 -6.87 7.68 4.01
N PHE A 39 -6.98 7.14 5.22
CA PHE A 39 -6.31 5.90 5.57
C PHE A 39 -7.24 4.72 5.29
N LEU A 40 -6.70 3.65 4.73
CA LEU A 40 -7.42 2.40 4.54
C LEU A 40 -7.75 1.78 5.91
N PRO A 41 -8.86 1.02 6.04
CA PRO A 41 -9.12 0.27 7.25
C PRO A 41 -7.95 -0.69 7.57
N PRO A 42 -7.67 -0.96 8.84
CA PRO A 42 -6.63 -1.92 9.24
C PRO A 42 -6.78 -3.25 8.52
N ASN A 43 -5.65 -3.88 8.19
CA ASN A 43 -5.59 -5.21 7.55
C ASN A 43 -6.27 -5.32 6.17
N THR A 44 -6.62 -4.20 5.52
CA THR A 44 -7.24 -4.23 4.18
C THR A 44 -6.28 -3.96 3.02
N THR A 45 -5.01 -3.65 3.30
CA THR A 45 -4.02 -3.22 2.30
C THR A 45 -3.95 -4.16 1.08
N ALA A 46 -3.95 -5.48 1.30
CA ALA A 46 -3.89 -6.46 0.22
C ALA A 46 -5.07 -6.39 -0.77
N ILE A 47 -6.23 -5.92 -0.30
CA ILE A 47 -7.47 -5.90 -1.09
C ILE A 47 -7.79 -4.49 -1.56
N ALA A 48 -7.67 -3.48 -0.69
CA ALA A 48 -8.14 -2.12 -0.95
C ALA A 48 -7.04 -1.18 -1.47
N GLN A 49 -5.75 -1.56 -1.47
CA GLN A 49 -4.69 -0.69 -1.96
C GLN A 49 -4.47 -0.89 -3.48
N PRO A 50 -4.71 0.13 -4.33
CA PRO A 50 -4.54 -0.02 -5.78
C PRO A 50 -3.10 -0.37 -6.20
N LEU A 51 -2.11 0.06 -5.41
CA LEU A 51 -0.70 -0.29 -5.64
C LEU A 51 -0.47 -1.80 -5.55
N GLY A 52 -1.08 -2.45 -4.55
CA GLY A 52 -1.07 -3.90 -4.34
C GLY A 52 -1.96 -4.66 -5.33
N GLN A 53 -2.98 -4.02 -5.92
CA GLN A 53 -3.85 -4.62 -6.93
C GLN A 53 -3.22 -4.82 -8.31
N GLY A 54 -1.94 -4.50 -8.46
CA GLY A 54 -1.16 -4.85 -9.64
C GLY A 54 -0.18 -3.78 -10.07
N ILE A 55 -0.39 -2.51 -9.73
CA ILE A 55 0.45 -1.40 -10.24
C ILE A 55 1.94 -1.67 -9.97
N ILE A 56 2.31 -2.09 -8.76
CA ILE A 56 3.70 -2.45 -8.42
C ILE A 56 4.21 -3.55 -9.34
N ARG A 57 3.44 -4.62 -9.52
CA ARG A 57 3.79 -5.75 -10.39
C ARG A 57 3.97 -5.34 -11.86
N ALA A 58 3.13 -4.45 -12.39
CA ALA A 58 3.30 -3.93 -13.75
C ALA A 58 4.62 -3.16 -13.90
N VAL A 59 4.95 -2.32 -12.92
CA VAL A 59 6.22 -1.58 -12.90
C VAL A 59 7.40 -2.56 -12.83
N LYS A 60 7.36 -3.55 -11.93
CA LYS A 60 8.41 -4.58 -11.81
C LYS A 60 8.60 -5.33 -13.13
N GLN A 61 7.52 -5.73 -13.80
CA GLN A 61 7.59 -6.43 -15.08
C GLN A 61 8.28 -5.58 -16.16
N LEU A 62 7.88 -4.31 -16.30
CA LEU A 62 8.51 -3.40 -17.27
C LEU A 62 9.97 -3.13 -16.93
N TYR A 63 10.29 -2.91 -15.65
CA TYR A 63 11.66 -2.72 -15.18
C TYR A 63 12.54 -3.92 -15.53
N LYS A 64 12.09 -5.13 -15.21
CA LYS A 64 12.81 -6.39 -15.43
C LYS A 64 12.96 -6.68 -16.93
N LYS A 65 11.94 -6.40 -17.74
CA LYS A 65 12.02 -6.49 -19.21
C LYS A 65 13.10 -5.57 -19.77
N ASN A 66 13.12 -4.30 -19.35
CA ASN A 66 14.10 -3.33 -19.84
C ASN A 66 15.51 -3.62 -19.32
N LEU A 67 15.64 -4.18 -18.10
CA LEU A 67 16.89 -4.69 -17.55
C LEU A 67 17.46 -5.82 -18.42
N LEU A 68 16.63 -6.81 -18.79
CA LEU A 68 17.05 -7.93 -19.65
C LEU A 68 17.50 -7.44 -21.04
N ARG A 69 16.77 -6.50 -21.65
CA ARG A 69 17.18 -5.87 -22.92
C ARG A 69 18.56 -5.22 -22.81
N ARG A 70 18.78 -4.45 -21.74
CA ARG A 70 20.09 -3.82 -21.49
C ARG A 70 21.18 -4.87 -21.27
N PHE A 71 20.88 -5.97 -20.58
CA PHE A 71 21.79 -7.09 -20.42
C PHE A 71 22.22 -7.65 -21.78
N LEU A 72 21.26 -8.02 -22.63
CA LEU A 72 21.55 -8.59 -23.96
C LEU A 72 22.41 -7.67 -24.83
N LEU A 73 22.06 -6.38 -24.91
CA LEU A 73 22.86 -5.38 -25.63
C LEU A 73 24.30 -5.29 -25.10
N THR A 74 24.48 -5.47 -23.79
CA THR A 74 25.79 -5.41 -23.15
C THR A 74 26.62 -6.65 -23.49
N ILE A 75 26.01 -7.84 -23.53
CA ILE A 75 26.65 -9.07 -24.03
C ILE A 75 27.09 -8.89 -25.48
N GLU A 76 26.22 -8.35 -26.34
CA GLU A 76 26.52 -8.14 -27.77
C GLU A 76 27.67 -7.17 -28.00
N CYS A 77 27.85 -6.20 -27.10
CA CYS A 77 28.99 -5.30 -27.10
C CYS A 77 30.25 -5.88 -26.44
N GLY A 78 30.23 -7.13 -25.95
CA GLY A 78 31.34 -7.73 -25.21
C GLY A 78 31.66 -7.05 -23.88
N LYS A 79 30.65 -6.43 -23.24
CA LYS A 79 30.79 -5.69 -21.98
C LYS A 79 30.12 -6.46 -20.83
N LEU A 80 30.45 -6.07 -19.60
CA LEU A 80 29.73 -6.52 -18.41
C LEU A 80 28.57 -5.57 -18.11
N LEU A 81 27.43 -6.12 -17.67
CA LEU A 81 26.30 -5.31 -17.24
C LEU A 81 26.71 -4.48 -16.01
N PHE A 82 26.69 -3.16 -16.18
CA PHE A 82 26.85 -2.21 -15.09
C PHE A 82 25.67 -1.24 -15.09
N ILE A 83 24.96 -1.20 -13.96
CA ILE A 83 23.88 -0.25 -13.69
C ILE A 83 24.16 0.31 -12.31
N ASP A 84 24.46 1.60 -12.26
CA ASP A 84 24.60 2.35 -11.03
C ASP A 84 23.23 2.79 -10.49
N LEU A 85 23.23 3.49 -9.35
CA LEU A 85 22.00 3.98 -8.74
C LEU A 85 21.23 4.93 -9.66
N ILE A 86 21.93 5.83 -10.35
CA ILE A 86 21.30 6.78 -11.28
C ILE A 86 20.66 6.05 -12.45
N GLY A 87 21.38 5.10 -13.06
CA GLY A 87 20.86 4.26 -14.13
C GLY A 87 19.64 3.43 -13.68
N THR A 88 19.64 2.98 -12.43
CA THR A 88 18.51 2.25 -11.82
C THR A 88 17.27 3.15 -11.68
N ILE A 89 17.46 4.38 -11.18
CA ILE A 89 16.37 5.37 -11.05
C ILE A 89 15.79 5.72 -12.43
N HIS A 90 16.63 5.95 -13.44
CA HIS A 90 16.15 6.21 -14.80
C HIS A 90 15.40 5.02 -15.40
N LEU A 91 15.87 3.79 -15.15
CA LEU A 91 15.19 2.58 -15.61
C LEU A 91 13.82 2.42 -14.94
N LEU A 92 13.73 2.74 -13.65
CA LEU A 92 12.47 2.74 -12.89
C LEU A 92 11.51 3.81 -13.38
N GLU A 93 11.99 5.05 -13.57
CA GLU A 93 11.21 6.16 -14.13
C GLU A 93 10.66 5.80 -15.52
N TYR A 94 11.52 5.31 -16.40
CA TYR A 94 11.12 4.87 -17.73
C TYR A 94 10.04 3.79 -17.65
N SER A 95 10.22 2.81 -16.76
CA SER A 95 9.25 1.72 -16.60
C SER A 95 7.91 2.21 -16.06
N TRP A 96 7.90 3.16 -15.12
CA TRP A 96 6.69 3.80 -14.61
C TRP A 96 5.94 4.57 -15.70
N GLN A 97 6.63 5.36 -16.52
CA GLN A 97 6.02 6.14 -17.60
C GLN A 97 5.36 5.27 -18.68
N HIS A 98 5.76 4.00 -18.79
CA HIS A 98 5.21 3.04 -19.75
C HIS A 98 4.13 2.14 -19.17
N VAL A 99 3.75 2.33 -17.89
CA VAL A 99 2.56 1.67 -17.35
C VAL A 99 1.31 2.29 -17.99
N GLU A 100 0.52 1.45 -18.66
CA GLU A 100 -0.71 1.89 -19.32
C GLU A 100 -1.74 2.44 -18.32
N GLY A 101 -2.37 3.56 -18.65
CA GLY A 101 -3.40 4.17 -17.79
C GLY A 101 -4.62 3.27 -17.55
N THR A 102 -4.94 2.37 -18.50
CA THR A 102 -5.98 1.34 -18.37
C THR A 102 -5.65 0.35 -17.25
N LYS A 103 -4.40 -0.10 -17.14
CA LYS A 103 -3.91 -0.98 -16.06
C LYS A 103 -4.05 -0.31 -14.70
N VAL A 104 -3.69 0.96 -14.60
CA VAL A 104 -3.89 1.74 -13.38
C VAL A 104 -5.38 1.82 -13.03
N ARG A 105 -6.23 2.21 -13.98
CA ARG A 105 -7.69 2.29 -13.77
C ARG A 105 -8.27 0.96 -13.29
N ASN A 106 -7.86 -0.16 -13.88
CA ASN A 106 -8.33 -1.49 -13.50
C ASN A 106 -7.89 -1.89 -12.09
N CYS A 107 -6.67 -1.52 -11.66
CA CYS A 107 -6.21 -1.73 -10.29
C CYS A 107 -7.05 -0.93 -9.28
N PHE A 108 -7.41 0.31 -9.62
CA PHE A 108 -8.32 1.12 -8.81
C PHE A 108 -9.73 0.51 -8.74
N LYS A 109 -10.29 0.06 -9.87
CA LYS A 109 -11.59 -0.65 -9.90
C LYS A 109 -11.56 -1.91 -9.03
N ARG A 110 -10.51 -2.72 -9.12
CA ARG A 110 -10.32 -3.94 -8.30
C ARG A 110 -10.21 -3.63 -6.81
N ALA A 111 -9.62 -2.49 -6.47
CA ALA A 111 -9.57 -1.99 -5.09
C ALA A 111 -10.90 -1.38 -4.61
N GLY A 112 -11.96 -1.40 -5.42
CA GLY A 112 -13.29 -0.89 -5.07
C GLY A 112 -13.54 0.58 -5.46
N PHE A 113 -12.62 1.22 -6.17
CA PHE A 113 -12.81 2.60 -6.62
C PHE A 113 -13.50 2.66 -7.98
N SER A 114 -14.66 3.30 -8.04
CA SER A 114 -15.39 3.57 -9.27
C SER A 114 -15.43 5.08 -9.56
N VAL A 115 -15.54 5.42 -10.85
CA VAL A 115 -15.81 6.80 -11.27
C VAL A 115 -17.32 6.99 -11.31
N CYS A 116 -17.83 8.07 -10.72
CA CYS A 116 -19.26 8.39 -10.80
C CYS A 116 -19.65 8.66 -12.27
N ALA A 117 -20.85 8.23 -12.66
CA ALA A 117 -21.36 8.15 -14.03
C ALA A 117 -21.48 9.48 -14.82
N GLY A 118 -20.92 10.60 -14.34
CA GLY A 118 -20.96 11.91 -15.00
C GLY A 118 -19.79 12.20 -15.95
N ASP A 119 -18.72 11.42 -15.91
CA ASP A 119 -17.46 11.69 -16.65
C ASP A 119 -17.04 10.54 -17.60
N ALA A 120 -17.93 9.60 -17.89
CA ALA A 120 -17.61 8.43 -18.71
C ALA A 120 -17.90 8.68 -20.20
N ASP A 121 -16.84 8.88 -20.99
CA ASP A 121 -16.82 8.31 -22.34
C ASP A 121 -17.02 6.79 -22.16
N ASP A 122 -18.15 6.32 -22.67
CA ASP A 122 -18.67 4.96 -22.53
C ASP A 122 -17.75 3.97 -23.25
N VAL A 123 -16.72 3.51 -22.54
CA VAL A 123 -15.97 2.31 -22.91
C VAL A 123 -16.43 1.22 -21.96
N SER A 124 -17.12 0.23 -22.53
CA SER A 124 -17.43 -1.05 -21.90
C SER A 124 -16.12 -1.71 -21.45
N ASP A 125 -15.64 -1.34 -20.27
CA ASP A 125 -14.44 -1.86 -19.66
C ASP A 125 -14.83 -3.19 -19.00
N THR A 126 -14.77 -4.28 -19.77
CA THR A 126 -14.59 -5.61 -19.19
C THR A 126 -13.41 -5.54 -18.22
N ILE A 127 -13.56 -6.10 -17.02
CA ILE A 127 -12.43 -6.22 -16.09
C ILE A 127 -11.37 -7.04 -16.81
N ASP A 128 -10.33 -6.36 -17.27
CA ASP A 128 -9.21 -7.00 -17.92
C ASP A 128 -8.45 -7.82 -16.88
N LEU A 129 -8.81 -9.11 -16.80
CA LEU A 129 -8.17 -10.11 -15.94
C LEU A 129 -6.73 -10.41 -16.41
N THR A 130 -6.23 -9.79 -17.49
CA THR A 130 -4.91 -10.10 -18.07
C THR A 130 -3.72 -9.56 -17.26
N PHE A 131 -3.93 -9.00 -16.07
CA PHE A 131 -2.82 -8.61 -15.19
C PHE A 131 -1.87 -9.78 -14.86
N ASP A 132 -2.39 -11.01 -14.92
CA ASP A 132 -1.60 -12.22 -14.70
C ASP A 132 -0.82 -12.72 -15.92
N ILE A 133 -1.06 -12.17 -17.11
CA ILE A 133 -0.34 -12.58 -18.32
C ILE A 133 1.06 -11.95 -18.29
N VAL A 134 2.04 -12.80 -17.99
CA VAL A 134 3.44 -12.49 -18.28
C VAL A 134 3.58 -12.31 -19.77
N ASP A 135 4.01 -11.12 -20.19
CA ASP A 135 4.29 -10.80 -21.59
C ASP A 135 5.29 -11.83 -22.16
N GLU A 136 4.93 -12.50 -23.25
CA GLU A 136 5.79 -13.51 -23.91
C GLU A 136 7.17 -12.94 -24.22
N ALA A 137 7.26 -11.65 -24.57
CA ALA A 137 8.55 -11.00 -24.79
C ALA A 137 9.44 -11.04 -23.53
N CYS A 138 8.87 -10.98 -22.33
CA CYS A 138 9.62 -11.10 -21.08
C CYS A 138 10.20 -12.50 -20.89
N LYS A 139 9.43 -13.54 -21.24
CA LYS A 139 9.89 -14.93 -21.16
C LYS A 139 11.01 -15.19 -22.15
N THR A 140 10.84 -14.75 -23.40
CA THR A 140 11.85 -14.89 -24.46
C THR A 140 13.16 -14.18 -24.08
N LEU A 141 13.08 -12.93 -23.61
CA LEU A 141 14.28 -12.18 -23.21
C LEU A 141 15.03 -12.85 -22.05
N LEU A 142 14.30 -13.39 -21.06
CA LEU A 142 14.93 -14.09 -19.94
C LEU A 142 15.60 -15.37 -20.40
N ALA A 143 14.91 -16.20 -21.20
CA ALA A 143 15.46 -17.45 -21.72
C ALA A 143 16.76 -17.21 -22.51
N GLU A 144 16.78 -16.17 -23.36
CA GLU A 144 17.97 -15.81 -24.13
C GLU A 144 19.14 -15.37 -23.24
N VAL A 145 18.88 -14.56 -22.20
CA VAL A 145 19.92 -14.17 -21.23
C VAL A 145 20.48 -15.40 -20.51
N LEU A 146 19.62 -16.31 -20.04
CA LEU A 146 20.03 -17.52 -19.33
C LEU A 146 20.88 -18.43 -20.21
N GLU A 147 20.47 -18.64 -21.46
CA GLU A 147 21.21 -19.43 -22.44
C GLU A 147 22.60 -18.84 -22.71
N ARG A 148 22.69 -17.52 -22.98
CA ARG A 148 23.97 -16.84 -23.22
C ARG A 148 24.90 -16.81 -21.99
N GLN A 149 24.36 -16.99 -20.80
CA GLN A 149 25.13 -17.10 -19.55
C GLN A 149 25.46 -18.57 -19.18
N GLY A 150 25.00 -19.56 -19.96
CA GLY A 150 25.23 -20.98 -19.70
C GLY A 150 24.46 -21.51 -18.48
N VAL A 151 23.36 -20.84 -18.08
CA VAL A 151 22.51 -21.29 -16.97
C VAL A 151 21.59 -22.40 -17.47
N THR A 152 21.71 -23.58 -16.86
CA THR A 152 20.92 -24.78 -17.22
C THR A 152 19.66 -24.96 -16.37
N GLU A 153 19.50 -24.14 -15.33
CA GLU A 153 18.36 -24.20 -14.42
C GLU A 153 17.14 -23.45 -15.00
N GLY A 154 15.96 -24.03 -14.82
CA GLY A 154 14.70 -23.45 -15.29
C GLY A 154 14.22 -22.30 -14.41
N ILE A 155 14.75 -21.09 -14.64
CA ILE A 155 14.27 -19.87 -13.96
C ILE A 155 13.09 -19.29 -14.73
N PHE A 156 11.92 -19.21 -14.08
CA PHE A 156 10.72 -18.60 -14.66
C PHE A 156 10.70 -17.09 -14.45
N PHE A 157 10.12 -16.37 -15.41
CA PHE A 157 10.05 -14.90 -15.35
C PHE A 157 9.35 -14.34 -14.10
N PRO A 158 8.23 -14.89 -13.60
CA PRO A 158 7.64 -14.43 -12.33
C PRO A 158 8.64 -14.45 -11.17
N ASN A 159 9.42 -15.52 -11.05
CA ASN A 159 10.42 -15.65 -9.98
C ASN A 159 11.52 -14.59 -10.14
N PHE A 160 11.98 -14.35 -11.37
CA PHE A 160 12.94 -13.27 -11.65
C PHE A 160 12.38 -11.87 -11.36
N ARG A 161 11.11 -11.65 -11.72
CA ARG A 161 10.40 -10.39 -11.52
C ARG A 161 10.27 -10.07 -10.04
N ASP A 162 9.86 -11.07 -9.26
CA ASP A 162 9.42 -10.95 -7.88
C ASP A 162 10.51 -11.40 -6.88
N ALA A 163 11.76 -11.53 -7.33
CA ALA A 163 12.90 -11.92 -6.50
C ALA A 163 13.16 -10.97 -5.30
N ASP A 164 12.55 -9.78 -5.30
CA ASP A 164 12.62 -8.77 -4.24
C ASP A 164 11.40 -8.80 -3.29
N SER A 165 10.50 -9.79 -3.41
CA SER A 165 9.24 -9.78 -2.63
C SER A 165 9.44 -9.94 -1.13
N ASP A 166 10.52 -10.60 -0.71
CA ASP A 166 10.85 -10.82 0.71
C ASP A 166 11.68 -9.66 1.30
N VAL A 167 11.94 -8.60 0.52
CA VAL A 167 12.68 -7.43 1.01
C VAL A 167 11.78 -6.60 1.92
N GLN A 168 12.17 -6.48 3.18
CA GLN A 168 11.49 -5.60 4.13
C GLN A 168 11.67 -4.14 3.70
N THR A 169 10.56 -3.46 3.39
CA THR A 169 10.55 -2.06 2.93
C THR A 169 10.02 -1.09 3.98
N SER A 170 9.41 -1.59 5.05
CA SER A 170 8.91 -0.84 6.20
C SER A 170 9.16 -1.59 7.51
N PRO A 171 9.21 -0.89 8.66
CA PRO A 171 9.30 -1.54 9.96
C PRO A 171 8.06 -2.41 10.21
N ASP A 172 8.24 -3.59 10.80
CA ASP A 172 7.12 -4.45 11.17
C ASP A 172 6.27 -3.79 12.26
N MET A 173 4.94 -3.87 12.09
CA MET A 173 3.99 -3.53 13.15
C MET A 173 3.95 -4.71 14.12
N SER A 174 4.05 -4.45 15.43
CA SER A 174 3.91 -5.52 16.42
C SER A 174 2.48 -6.04 16.46
N ASP A 175 2.31 -7.29 16.90
CA ASP A 175 0.98 -7.91 17.02
C ASP A 175 0.05 -7.10 17.93
N GLU A 176 0.59 -6.46 18.98
CA GLU A 176 -0.17 -5.57 19.87
C GLU A 176 -0.69 -4.32 19.15
N ALA A 177 0.12 -3.74 18.26
CA ALA A 177 -0.28 -2.58 17.46
C ALA A 177 -1.36 -2.96 16.43
N ILE A 178 -1.31 -4.19 15.89
CA ILE A 178 -2.34 -4.72 15.00
C ILE A 178 -3.66 -4.89 15.75
N VAL A 179 -3.66 -5.50 16.94
CA VAL A 179 -4.87 -5.70 17.74
C VAL A 179 -5.49 -4.37 18.15
N ALA A 180 -4.68 -3.39 18.59
CA ALA A 180 -5.17 -2.07 18.96
C ALA A 180 -5.87 -1.36 17.78
N SER A 181 -5.39 -1.53 16.55
CA SER A 181 -5.97 -0.87 15.38
C SER A 181 -7.37 -1.35 14.99
N VAL A 182 -7.74 -2.59 15.33
CA VAL A 182 -9.04 -3.19 14.95
C VAL A 182 -10.18 -2.77 15.90
N VAL A 183 -9.85 -2.37 17.12
CA VAL A 183 -10.85 -2.11 18.18
C VAL A 183 -11.53 -0.74 18.03
N GLU A 184 -10.95 0.20 17.26
CA GLU A 184 -11.50 1.56 17.10
C GLU A 184 -12.52 1.74 15.95
N VAL A 185 -13.61 0.97 15.87
CA VAL A 185 -14.83 1.42 15.14
C VAL A 185 -16.10 0.75 15.70
N SER A 186 -16.90 1.51 16.48
CA SER A 186 -18.38 1.52 16.42
C SER A 186 -18.97 2.58 17.36
N PRO A 187 -19.32 3.79 16.86
CA PRO A 187 -20.29 4.66 17.51
C PRO A 187 -21.64 4.63 16.75
N ASN A 188 -22.65 4.06 17.41
CA ASN A 188 -24.10 4.27 17.28
C ASN A 188 -24.70 4.52 15.89
N ASP A 189 -25.37 3.49 15.34
CA ASP A 189 -26.65 3.69 14.65
C ASP A 189 -27.76 3.54 15.70
N SER A 190 -28.38 4.67 16.04
CA SER A 190 -29.60 4.76 16.83
C SER A 190 -30.80 4.79 15.88
N ASP A 191 -31.63 3.77 15.91
CA ASP A 191 -33.07 3.90 15.73
C ASP A 191 -33.73 3.10 16.87
N GLU A 192 -34.43 3.83 17.73
CA GLU A 192 -35.19 3.32 18.87
C GLU A 192 -36.43 2.59 18.36
N ASP A 193 -36.66 1.36 18.86
CA ASP A 193 -38.00 0.91 19.20
C ASP A 193 -37.92 -0.01 20.43
N ASP A 194 -38.63 0.42 21.48
CA ASP A 194 -38.79 -0.22 22.78
C ASP A 194 -39.16 -1.71 22.68
N MET A 195 -38.39 -2.56 23.36
CA MET A 195 -38.93 -3.67 24.17
C MET A 195 -37.93 -4.13 25.24
N GLU A 196 -38.49 -4.40 26.41
CA GLU A 196 -37.86 -4.61 27.71
C GLU A 196 -36.81 -5.74 27.80
N SER A 197 -35.86 -5.52 28.73
CA SER A 197 -35.31 -6.49 29.71
C SER A 197 -33.82 -6.83 29.63
N ASN A 198 -33.14 -6.44 30.73
CA ASN A 198 -31.86 -6.88 31.29
C ASN A 198 -30.55 -6.27 30.74
N ASN A 199 -30.28 -5.10 31.32
CA ASN A 199 -29.02 -4.40 31.43
C ASN A 199 -27.89 -5.27 32.03
N THR A 200 -26.86 -5.56 31.24
CA THR A 200 -25.51 -5.88 31.72
C THR A 200 -24.50 -5.08 30.90
N GLY A 201 -24.53 -3.76 31.04
CA GLY A 201 -23.45 -2.87 30.60
C GLY A 201 -22.38 -2.78 31.69
N ASP A 202 -21.13 -2.91 31.29
CA ASP A 202 -19.93 -2.75 32.11
C ASP A 202 -19.87 -1.31 32.67
N LEU A 203 -20.46 -1.13 33.85
CA LEU A 203 -20.35 0.10 34.63
C LEU A 203 -18.95 0.14 35.21
N GLY A 204 -18.13 1.06 34.72
CA GLY A 204 -16.79 1.32 35.26
C GLY A 204 -16.79 1.51 36.79
N PRO A 205 -15.60 1.44 37.42
CA PRO A 205 -15.50 1.33 38.87
C PRO A 205 -16.23 2.47 39.57
N THR A 206 -17.01 2.10 40.57
CA THR A 206 -17.74 3.05 41.40
C THR A 206 -16.76 3.97 42.14
N VAL A 207 -17.24 5.15 42.54
CA VAL A 207 -16.43 6.12 43.31
C VAL A 207 -15.84 5.49 44.58
N ALA A 208 -16.56 4.56 45.21
CA ALA A 208 -16.08 3.82 46.38
C ALA A 208 -14.91 2.88 46.05
N GLU A 209 -14.95 2.19 44.90
CA GLU A 209 -13.89 1.31 44.42
C GLU A 209 -12.64 2.12 44.00
N ALA A 210 -12.84 3.24 43.32
CA ALA A 210 -11.74 4.15 42.96
C ALA A 210 -11.06 4.71 44.22
N ALA A 211 -11.84 5.14 45.22
CA ALA A 211 -11.30 5.63 46.49
C ALA A 211 -10.53 4.55 47.27
N HIS A 212 -11.03 3.30 47.24
CA HIS A 212 -10.33 2.17 47.86
C HIS A 212 -8.99 1.87 47.17
N CYS A 213 -8.96 1.87 45.83
CA CYS A 213 -7.73 1.66 45.06
C CYS A 213 -6.67 2.73 45.34
N ILE A 214 -7.08 4.00 45.46
CA ILE A 214 -6.16 5.09 45.81
C ILE A 214 -5.54 4.86 47.21
N SER A 215 -6.35 4.46 48.19
CA SER A 215 -5.85 4.17 49.55
C SER A 215 -4.84 3.00 49.55
N VAL A 216 -5.11 1.94 48.79
CA VAL A 216 -4.20 0.80 48.65
C VAL A 216 -2.87 1.22 48.00
N MET A 217 -2.92 2.06 46.97
CA MET A 217 -1.72 2.56 46.30
C MET A 217 -0.88 3.47 47.20
N GLN A 218 -1.52 4.31 48.01
CA GLN A 218 -0.82 5.15 49.00
C GLN A 218 -0.08 4.30 50.03
N VAL A 219 -0.74 3.29 50.60
CA VAL A 219 -0.11 2.36 51.56
C VAL A 219 1.04 1.58 50.92
N PHE A 220 0.90 1.19 49.65
CA PHE A 220 1.97 0.53 48.91
C PHE A 220 3.18 1.45 48.73
N ALA A 221 2.96 2.70 48.34
CA ALA A 221 4.02 3.68 48.13
C ALA A 221 4.78 3.99 49.43
N GLU A 222 4.07 4.18 50.54
CA GLU A 222 4.66 4.41 51.86
C GLU A 222 5.53 3.23 52.31
N LYS A 223 5.05 1.99 52.15
CA LYS A 223 5.81 0.77 52.53
C LYS A 223 7.05 0.54 51.68
N ARG A 224 7.11 1.14 50.49
CA ARG A 224 8.24 1.03 49.56
C ARG A 224 9.12 2.28 49.55
N GLY A 225 8.82 3.28 50.37
CA GLY A 225 9.57 4.55 50.44
C GLY A 225 9.48 5.38 49.16
N LEU A 226 8.38 5.25 48.43
CA LEU A 226 8.11 5.94 47.16
C LEU A 226 7.26 7.22 47.33
N ALA A 227 6.92 7.56 48.57
CA ALA A 227 6.10 8.69 48.96
C ALA A 227 6.86 9.61 49.93
#